data_AF-A0A944NTX9-F1
#
_entry.id   AF-A0A944NTX9-F1
#
_cell.length_a   1.000
_cell.length_b   1.000
_cell.length_c   1.000
_cell.angle_alpha   90.00
_cell.angle_beta   90.00
_cell.angle_gamma   90.00
#
_symmetry.space_group_name_H-M   'P 1'
#
loop_
_entity.id
_entity.type
_entity.pdbx_description
1 polymer ?
#
loop_
_entity_poly.entity_id
_entity_poly.type
_entity_poly.pdbx_seq_one_letter_code
_entity_poly.pdbx_strand_id
1 'polypeptide(L)'
;MSANKKLLMLPGDGIGPEVMNQVRRVIDWMGKTRHVSFDIDEDVVGGAAYDKHGTSLADETLADAMGVDAVLLGAVGGPKWDNVERDKRPEAGLLSLRKEMDLFANLRPANVFP
;
A
#
# COMPACT_ATOMS: atom_id res chain seq x y z
N MET A 1 27.29 -8.45 3.18
CA MET A 1 26.53 -7.18 3.33
C MET A 1 25.08 -7.56 3.56
N SER A 2 24.40 -7.00 4.55
CA SER A 2 22.95 -7.25 4.68
C SER A 2 22.30 -6.78 3.38
N ALA A 3 21.42 -7.61 2.79
CA ALA A 3 20.62 -7.17 1.65
C ALA A 3 19.78 -5.95 2.05
N ASN A 4 19.55 -5.05 1.10
CA ASN A 4 18.69 -3.89 1.28
C ASN A 4 17.25 -4.37 1.56
N LYS A 5 16.49 -3.63 2.37
CA LYS A 5 15.11 -4.00 2.70
C LYS A 5 14.19 -3.61 1.55
N LYS A 6 13.29 -4.52 1.17
CA LYS A 6 12.33 -4.34 0.08
C LYS A 6 11.00 -3.80 0.60
N LEU A 7 10.49 -2.75 -0.02
CA LEU A 7 9.21 -2.13 0.29
C LEU A 7 8.32 -2.15 -0.95
N LEU A 8 7.07 -2.56 -0.79
CA LEU A 8 6.03 -2.36 -1.80
C LEU A 8 5.18 -1.15 -1.41
N MET A 9 5.13 -0.15 -2.28
CA MET A 9 4.24 1.01 -2.14
C MET A 9 2.95 0.75 -2.91
N LEU A 10 1.82 0.85 -2.20
CA LEU A 10 0.46 0.73 -2.76
C LEU A 10 -0.28 2.04 -2.52
N PRO A 11 -0.18 3.04 -3.42
CA PRO A 11 -0.74 4.36 -3.16
C PRO A 11 -2.27 4.39 -3.10
N GLY A 12 -2.91 3.57 -3.93
CA GLY A 12 -4.36 3.40 -3.96
C GLY A 12 -5.12 4.63 -4.45
N ASP A 13 -6.19 4.98 -3.74
CA ASP A 13 -7.25 5.89 -4.22
C ASP A 13 -7.26 7.25 -3.51
N GLY A 14 -7.97 8.22 -4.08
CA GLY A 14 -8.19 9.54 -3.50
C GLY A 14 -6.88 10.28 -3.24
N ILE A 15 -6.66 10.71 -2.00
CA ILE A 15 -5.41 11.40 -1.59
C ILE A 15 -4.22 10.46 -1.40
N GLY A 16 -4.42 9.14 -1.49
CA GLY A 16 -3.40 8.11 -1.29
C GLY A 16 -2.11 8.36 -2.10
N PRO A 17 -2.19 8.56 -3.43
CA PRO A 17 -1.04 8.94 -4.25
C PRO A 17 -0.31 10.21 -3.80
N GLU A 18 -1.05 11.25 -3.37
CA GLU A 18 -0.46 12.52 -2.95
C GLU A 18 0.36 12.38 -1.67
N VAL A 19 -0.18 11.66 -0.67
CA VAL A 19 0.51 11.44 0.60
C VAL A 19 1.68 10.46 0.46
N MET A 20 1.54 9.44 -0.39
CA MET A 20 2.59 8.46 -0.64
C MET A 20 3.79 9.05 -1.40
N ASN A 21 3.55 10.06 -2.26
CA ASN A 21 4.64 10.86 -2.81
C ASN A 21 5.46 11.59 -1.73
N GLN A 22 4.83 12.00 -0.61
CA GLN A 22 5.58 12.59 0.52
C GLN A 22 6.40 11.53 1.27
N VAL A 23 5.88 10.30 1.38
CA VAL A 23 6.63 9.18 1.95
C VAL A 23 7.90 8.92 1.13
N ARG A 24 7.81 8.90 -0.20
CA ARG A 24 8.99 8.76 -1.08
C ARG A 24 10.02 9.87 -0.86
N ARG A 25 9.59 11.12 -0.69
CA ARG A 25 10.50 12.24 -0.36
C ARG A 25 11.25 12.04 0.95
N VAL A 26 10.59 11.49 1.97
CA VAL A 26 11.22 11.17 3.26
C VAL A 26 12.21 10.03 3.12
N ILE A 27 11.87 8.97 2.37
CA ILE A 27 12.77 7.86 2.09
C ILE A 27 14.03 8.34 1.35
N ASP A 28 13.88 9.19 0.33
CA ASP A 28 15.00 9.78 -0.40
C ASP A 28 15.90 10.62 0.52
N TRP A 29 15.30 11.39 1.43
CA TRP A 29 16.04 12.16 2.42
C TRP A 29 16.79 11.26 3.41
N MET A 30 16.19 10.15 3.85
CA MET A 30 16.84 9.16 4.72
C MET A 30 18.04 8.52 4.02
N GLY A 31 17.92 8.16 2.75
CA GLY A 31 19.05 7.64 1.96
C GLY A 31 20.21 8.62 1.91
N LYS A 32 19.93 9.89 1.60
CA LYS A 32 20.95 10.95 1.47
C LYS A 32 21.60 11.35 2.80
N THR A 33 20.81 11.41 3.87
CA THR A 33 21.22 12.06 5.14
C THR A 33 21.58 11.06 6.23
N ARG A 34 20.94 9.88 6.22
CA ARG A 34 21.08 8.85 7.25
C ARG A 34 21.73 7.57 6.73
N HIS A 35 22.00 7.48 5.42
CA HIS A 35 22.58 6.31 4.76
C HIS A 35 21.74 5.04 4.98
N VAL A 36 20.42 5.22 5.08
CA VAL A 36 19.43 4.14 5.13
C VAL A 36 18.66 4.15 3.82
N SER A 37 18.83 3.11 3.01
CA SER A 37 18.15 2.90 1.74
C SER A 37 17.12 1.79 1.84
N PHE A 38 16.25 1.72 0.83
CA PHE A 38 15.28 0.65 0.62
C PHE A 38 15.18 0.37 -0.89
N ASP A 39 14.92 -0.88 -1.25
CA ASP A 39 14.51 -1.23 -2.60
C ASP A 39 12.99 -1.02 -2.66
N ILE A 40 12.51 -0.16 -3.55
CA ILE A 40 11.11 0.27 -3.57
C ILE A 40 10.48 -0.11 -4.90
N ASP A 41 9.48 -0.97 -4.82
CA ASP A 41 8.55 -1.26 -5.91
C ASP A 41 7.20 -0.58 -5.65
N GLU A 42 6.44 -0.32 -6.70
CA GLU A 42 5.14 0.36 -6.61
C GLU A 42 4.12 -0.33 -7.52
N ASP A 43 2.91 -0.54 -6.99
CA ASP A 43 1.79 -1.10 -7.75
C ASP A 43 0.44 -0.53 -7.27
N VAL A 44 -0.65 -0.94 -7.91
CA VAL A 44 -2.00 -0.43 -7.67
C VAL A 44 -2.82 -1.35 -6.76
N VAL A 45 -3.70 -0.75 -5.95
CA VAL A 45 -4.68 -1.45 -5.11
C VAL A 45 -5.97 -0.64 -5.08
N GLY A 46 -7.09 -1.29 -4.72
CA GLY A 46 -8.36 -0.61 -4.53
C GLY A 46 -9.06 -0.26 -5.84
N GLY A 47 -9.61 0.94 -5.92
CA GLY A 47 -10.31 1.46 -7.10
C GLY A 47 -9.37 1.64 -8.30
N ALA A 48 -8.13 2.06 -8.08
CA ALA A 48 -7.10 2.15 -9.11
C ALA A 48 -6.78 0.78 -9.72
N ALA A 49 -6.73 -0.27 -8.90
CA ALA A 49 -6.60 -1.64 -9.39
C ALA A 49 -7.86 -2.08 -10.16
N TYR A 50 -9.05 -1.75 -9.66
CA TYR A 50 -10.30 -2.08 -10.33
C TYR A 50 -10.38 -1.44 -11.72
N ASP A 51 -10.01 -0.17 -11.84
CA ASP A 51 -10.01 0.55 -13.12
C ASP A 51 -9.02 -0.07 -14.13
N LYS A 52 -7.89 -0.61 -13.67
CA LYS A 52 -6.83 -1.18 -14.52
C LYS A 52 -7.04 -2.66 -14.84
N HIS A 53 -7.51 -3.45 -13.88
CA HIS A 53 -7.53 -4.91 -13.92
C HIS A 53 -8.93 -5.52 -13.74
N GLY A 54 -9.95 -4.73 -13.39
CA GLY A 54 -11.30 -5.22 -13.08
C GLY A 54 -11.43 -5.91 -11.71
N THR A 55 -10.38 -5.89 -10.89
CA THR A 55 -10.30 -6.43 -9.52
C THR A 55 -9.65 -5.40 -8.60
N SER A 56 -10.00 -5.38 -7.32
CA SER A 56 -9.42 -4.44 -6.33
C SER A 56 -8.06 -4.87 -5.79
N LEU A 57 -7.61 -6.08 -6.12
CA LEU A 57 -6.26 -6.59 -5.88
C LEU A 57 -5.94 -7.62 -6.97
N ALA A 58 -4.90 -7.40 -7.76
CA ALA A 58 -4.44 -8.36 -8.74
C ALA A 58 -3.57 -9.44 -8.08
N ASP A 59 -3.54 -10.64 -8.65
CA ASP A 59 -2.74 -11.76 -8.14
C ASP A 59 -1.24 -11.42 -8.17
N GLU A 60 -0.78 -10.67 -9.18
CA GLU A 60 0.60 -10.19 -9.25
C GLU A 60 0.93 -9.24 -8.10
N THR A 61 0.06 -8.27 -7.81
CA THR A 61 0.23 -7.33 -6.69
C THR A 61 0.30 -8.06 -5.35
N LEU A 62 -0.53 -9.10 -5.17
CA LEU A 62 -0.51 -9.92 -3.96
C LEU A 62 0.79 -10.73 -3.86
N ALA A 63 1.26 -11.31 -4.96
CA ALA A 63 2.54 -12.04 -4.99
C ALA A 63 3.71 -11.12 -4.63
N ASP A 64 3.73 -9.89 -5.16
CA ASP A 64 4.72 -8.87 -4.81
C ASP A 64 4.63 -8.48 -3.33
N ALA A 65 3.42 -8.30 -2.80
CA ALA A 65 3.20 -7.98 -1.39
C ALA A 65 3.72 -9.08 -0.44
N MET A 66 3.63 -10.35 -0.84
CA MET A 66 4.17 -11.49 -0.09
C MET A 66 5.70 -11.62 -0.22
N GLY A 67 6.31 -11.00 -1.23
CA GLY A 67 7.75 -11.07 -1.53
C GLY A 67 8.60 -9.95 -0.92
N VAL A 68 7.99 -8.93 -0.31
CA VAL A 68 8.67 -7.76 0.27
C VAL A 68 8.80 -7.85 1.80
N ASP A 69 9.68 -7.03 2.39
CA ASP A 69 9.83 -6.95 3.84
C ASP A 69 8.68 -6.15 4.50
N ALA A 70 8.09 -5.18 3.79
CA ALA A 70 6.94 -4.43 4.26
C ALA A 70 6.12 -3.81 3.11
N VAL A 71 4.83 -3.63 3.35
CA VAL A 71 3.91 -2.91 2.45
C VAL A 71 3.54 -1.56 3.06
N LEU A 72 3.67 -0.50 2.28
CA LEU A 72 3.21 0.84 2.61
C LEU A 72 1.96 1.13 1.79
N LEU A 73 0.82 1.27 2.47
CA LEU A 73 -0.48 1.51 1.82
C LEU A 73 -0.95 2.94 2.07
N GLY A 74 -1.41 3.62 1.02
CA GLY A 74 -1.98 4.97 1.09
C GLY A 74 -3.43 4.96 1.58
N ALA A 75 -4.38 4.98 0.65
CA ALA A 75 -5.81 4.89 0.94
C ALA A 75 -6.51 4.04 -0.11
N VAL A 76 -7.68 3.49 0.22
CA VAL A 76 -8.53 2.77 -0.74
C VAL A 76 -9.97 3.22 -0.59
N GLY A 77 -10.71 3.28 -1.70
CA GLY A 77 -12.13 3.64 -1.73
C GLY A 77 -12.43 4.96 -2.42
N GLY A 78 -13.71 5.13 -2.76
CA GLY A 78 -14.24 6.34 -3.37
C GLY A 78 -15.63 6.11 -3.98
N PRO A 79 -16.45 7.17 -4.10
CA PRO A 79 -17.86 7.04 -4.51
C PRO A 79 -18.05 6.47 -5.92
N LYS A 80 -17.00 6.52 -6.75
CA LYS A 80 -16.98 5.94 -8.10
C LYS A 80 -17.27 4.43 -8.08
N TRP A 81 -16.86 3.71 -7.02
CA TRP A 81 -16.92 2.25 -6.96
C TRP A 81 -17.99 1.70 -6.00
N ASP A 82 -18.88 2.55 -5.48
CA ASP A 82 -19.93 2.14 -4.53
C ASP A 82 -20.90 1.08 -5.11
N ASN A 83 -21.13 1.14 -6.43
CA ASN A 83 -22.03 0.24 -7.16
C ASN A 83 -21.35 -1.01 -7.71
N VAL A 84 -20.05 -1.20 -7.47
CA VAL A 84 -19.32 -2.41 -7.88
C VAL A 84 -19.72 -3.59 -6.97
N GLU A 85 -19.67 -4.81 -7.52
CA GLU A 85 -19.87 -6.05 -6.77
C GLU A 85 -18.96 -6.09 -5.53
N ARG A 86 -19.50 -6.59 -4.42
CA ARG A 86 -18.88 -6.46 -3.08
C ARG A 86 -17.46 -7.02 -3.00
N ASP A 87 -17.20 -8.10 -3.71
CA ASP A 87 -15.90 -8.79 -3.82
C ASP A 87 -14.88 -8.01 -4.68
N LYS A 88 -15.35 -7.10 -5.53
CA LYS A 88 -14.52 -6.24 -6.39
C LYS A 88 -14.41 -4.80 -5.90
N ARG A 89 -15.09 -4.45 -4.81
CA ARG A 89 -14.98 -3.11 -4.20
C ARG A 89 -13.56 -2.85 -3.71
N PRO A 90 -13.12 -1.58 -3.65
CA PRO A 90 -11.78 -1.23 -3.19
C PRO A 90 -11.40 -1.80 -1.82
N GLU A 91 -12.34 -1.85 -0.88
CA GLU A 91 -12.13 -2.36 0.47
C GLU A 91 -11.87 -3.87 0.51
N ALA A 92 -12.35 -4.62 -0.50
CA ALA A 92 -12.11 -6.06 -0.60
C ALA A 92 -10.60 -6.35 -0.78
N GLY A 93 -9.89 -5.54 -1.58
CA GLY A 93 -8.44 -5.67 -1.75
C GLY A 93 -7.66 -5.51 -0.44
N LEU A 94 -8.05 -4.54 0.39
CA LEU A 94 -7.45 -4.34 1.72
C LEU A 94 -7.71 -5.53 2.66
N LEU A 95 -8.91 -6.10 2.64
CA LEU A 95 -9.24 -7.27 3.46
C LEU A 95 -8.48 -8.52 2.99
N SER A 96 -8.36 -8.72 1.68
CA SER A 96 -7.57 -9.81 1.10
C SER A 96 -6.11 -9.70 1.49
N LEU A 97 -5.47 -8.53 1.34
CA LEU A 97 -4.09 -8.30 1.78
C LEU A 97 -3.88 -8.68 3.25
N ARG A 98 -4.75 -8.21 4.15
CA ARG A 98 -4.64 -8.52 5.59
C ARG A 98 -4.74 -10.01 5.87
N LYS A 99 -5.63 -10.71 5.17
CA LYS A 99 -5.86 -12.14 5.35
C LYS A 99 -4.66 -12.95 4.85
N GLU A 100 -4.22 -12.70 3.63
CA GLU A 100 -3.17 -13.50 2.98
C GLU A 100 -1.78 -13.24 3.61
N MET A 101 -1.54 -12.03 4.11
CA MET A 101 -0.31 -11.67 4.85
C MET A 101 -0.37 -12.02 6.36
N ASP A 102 -1.43 -12.68 6.83
CA ASP A 102 -1.65 -13.06 8.24
C ASP A 102 -1.50 -11.89 9.26
N LEU A 103 -2.03 -10.72 8.91
CA LEU A 103 -1.92 -9.49 9.71
C LEU A 103 -2.95 -9.43 10.85
N PHE A 104 -2.83 -10.33 11.83
CA PHE A 104 -3.77 -10.43 12.94
C PHE A 104 -3.69 -9.26 13.94
N ALA A 105 -2.53 -8.62 14.08
CA ALA A 105 -2.30 -7.55 15.06
C ALA A 105 -2.39 -6.16 14.40
N ASN A 106 -3.36 -5.35 14.83
CA ASN A 106 -3.50 -3.96 14.38
C ASN A 106 -3.14 -2.96 15.48
N LEU A 107 -2.10 -2.17 15.25
CA LEU A 107 -1.63 -1.14 16.18
C LEU A 107 -2.05 0.26 15.69
N ARG A 108 -2.75 1.03 16.53
CA ARG A 108 -3.26 2.38 16.22
C ARG A 108 -2.96 3.37 17.37
N PRO A 109 -1.72 3.84 17.50
CA PRO A 109 -1.37 4.82 18.54
C PRO A 109 -2.17 6.12 18.36
N ALA A 110 -2.75 6.64 19.46
CA ALA A 110 -3.54 7.87 19.48
C ALA A 110 -2.94 8.84 20.50
N ASN A 111 -2.20 9.84 20.00
CA ASN A 111 -1.51 10.85 20.80
C ASN A 111 -2.06 12.24 20.52
N VAL A 112 -2.18 13.06 21.56
CA VAL A 112 -2.49 14.49 21.42
C VAL A 112 -1.15 15.25 21.34
N PHE A 113 -0.93 15.97 20.25
CA PHE A 113 0.28 16.77 20.07
C PHE A 113 0.14 18.14 20.78
N PRO A 114 1.20 18.63 21.43
CA PRO A 114 1.22 19.94 22.09
C PRO A 114 1.23 21.11 21.10
#